data_AF-A0A954PNB1-F1
#
_entry.id   AF-A0A954PNB1-F1
#
_cell.length_a   1.000
_cell.length_b   1.000
_cell.length_c   1.000
_cell.angle_alpha   90.00
_cell.angle_beta   90.00
_cell.angle_gamma   90.00
#
_symmetry.space_group_name_H-M   'P 1'
#
loop_
_entity.id
_entity.type
_entity.pdbx_description
1 polymer ?
#
loop_
_entity_poly.entity_id
_entity_poly.type
_entity_poly.pdbx_seq_one_letter_code
_entity_poly.pdbx_strand_id
1 'polypeptide(L)'
;MASLRKEGLSLETLQLLATGQEPADAYVCELLATLESEDEEVRAWASDALQTVEQPAPQLADTLAGLCSSGQTPPVASWACKLLSKLDAAAEQHQSALVDVLEKHPEITVRQQAAIALSTVSKWTSAAAEALQRAASSSDPRLQRLATAALAARR
;
A
#
# COMPACT_ATOMS: atom_id res chain seq x y z
N MET A 1 -20.65 -16.67 -26.61
CA MET A 1 -19.85 -17.76 -25.99
C MET A 1 -19.57 -17.32 -24.56
N ALA A 2 -20.22 -17.96 -23.59
CA ALA A 2 -20.15 -17.61 -22.17
C ALA A 2 -19.06 -18.44 -21.47
N SER A 3 -18.02 -17.79 -20.97
CA SER A 3 -16.95 -18.29 -20.09
C SER A 3 -15.92 -17.16 -19.97
N LEU A 4 -15.49 -16.61 -18.83
CA LEU A 4 -15.62 -16.97 -17.43
C LEU A 4 -15.72 -15.65 -16.64
N ARG A 5 -16.84 -15.38 -15.95
CA ARG A 5 -16.85 -14.34 -14.91
C ARG A 5 -16.18 -14.97 -13.68
N LYS A 6 -14.85 -14.87 -13.58
CA LYS A 6 -14.19 -14.92 -12.27
C LYS A 6 -14.68 -13.70 -11.49
N GLU A 7 -15.06 -13.93 -10.25
CA GLU A 7 -15.63 -12.96 -9.31
C GLU A 7 -14.71 -11.75 -9.09
N GLY A 8 -14.81 -10.77 -9.98
CA GLY A 8 -14.05 -9.52 -9.95
C GLY A 8 -14.91 -8.38 -10.47
N LEU A 9 -14.51 -7.15 -10.16
CA LEU A 9 -15.21 -5.95 -10.61
C LEU A 9 -15.24 -5.92 -12.15
N SER A 10 -16.37 -5.49 -12.71
CA SER A 10 -16.48 -5.34 -14.17
C SER A 10 -15.61 -4.17 -14.65
N LEU A 11 -15.17 -4.19 -15.91
CA LEU A 11 -14.39 -3.09 -16.49
C LEU A 11 -15.13 -1.74 -16.37
N GLU A 12 -16.44 -1.73 -16.62
CA GLU A 12 -17.29 -0.55 -16.45
C GLU A 12 -17.29 -0.06 -15.00
N THR A 13 -17.40 -0.97 -14.02
CA THR A 13 -17.32 -0.61 -12.60
C THR A 13 -15.96 -0.01 -12.26
N LEU A 14 -14.86 -0.62 -12.71
CA LEU A 14 -13.52 -0.11 -12.46
C LEU A 14 -13.34 1.30 -13.04
N GLN A 15 -13.86 1.56 -14.24
CA GLN A 15 -13.84 2.88 -14.86
C GLN A 15 -14.64 3.90 -14.05
N LEU A 16 -15.84 3.56 -13.58
CA LEU A 16 -16.67 4.45 -12.75
C LEU A 16 -15.97 4.80 -11.42
N LEU A 17 -15.29 3.83 -10.80
CA LEU A 17 -14.51 4.05 -9.57
C LEU A 17 -13.28 4.92 -9.82
N ALA A 18 -12.57 4.69 -10.93
CA ALA A 18 -11.37 5.43 -11.32
C ALA A 18 -11.67 6.87 -11.74
N THR A 19 -12.82 7.15 -12.34
CA THR A 19 -13.26 8.51 -12.69
C THR A 19 -13.92 9.24 -11.51
N GLY A 20 -14.12 8.57 -10.37
CA GLY A 20 -14.78 9.11 -9.20
C GLY A 20 -16.30 9.27 -9.35
N GLN A 21 -16.91 8.64 -10.36
CA GLN A 21 -18.36 8.57 -10.50
C GLN A 21 -18.98 7.66 -9.43
N GLU A 22 -18.22 6.67 -8.96
CA GLU A 22 -18.54 5.86 -7.80
C GLU A 22 -17.41 5.93 -6.75
N PRO A 23 -17.72 5.83 -5.44
CA PRO A 23 -16.71 5.88 -4.39
C PRO A 23 -15.90 4.58 -4.33
N ALA A 24 -14.58 4.69 -4.55
CA ALA A 24 -13.66 3.55 -4.49
C ALA A 24 -13.41 3.00 -3.07
N ASP A 25 -13.68 3.80 -2.03
CA ASP A 25 -13.39 3.42 -0.64
C ASP A 25 -14.11 2.14 -0.19
N ALA A 26 -15.29 1.88 -0.75
CA ALA A 26 -16.09 0.69 -0.46
C ALA A 26 -15.56 -0.61 -1.11
N TYR A 27 -14.66 -0.49 -2.09
CA TYR A 27 -14.19 -1.59 -2.93
C TYR A 27 -12.69 -1.86 -2.78
N VAL A 28 -12.05 -1.35 -1.73
CA VAL A 28 -10.59 -1.43 -1.56
C VAL A 28 -10.07 -2.88 -1.64
N CYS A 29 -10.74 -3.84 -1.00
CA CYS A 29 -10.31 -5.24 -1.01
C CYS A 29 -10.44 -5.86 -2.41
N GLU A 30 -11.55 -5.61 -3.08
CA GLU A 30 -11.85 -6.09 -4.43
C GLU A 30 -10.89 -5.48 -5.45
N LEU A 31 -10.60 -4.19 -5.32
CA LEU A 31 -9.63 -3.48 -6.15
C LEU A 31 -8.21 -4.03 -5.94
N LEU A 32 -7.80 -4.30 -4.70
CA LEU A 32 -6.51 -4.92 -4.41
C LEU A 32 -6.42 -6.33 -5.03
N ALA A 33 -7.46 -7.15 -4.91
CA ALA A 33 -7.50 -8.45 -5.57
C ALA A 33 -7.45 -8.34 -7.11
N THR A 34 -8.06 -7.29 -7.68
CA THR A 34 -8.09 -7.04 -9.13
C THR A 34 -6.71 -6.72 -9.71
N LEU A 35 -5.76 -6.25 -8.88
CA LEU A 35 -4.36 -6.04 -9.31
C LEU A 35 -3.66 -7.34 -9.74
N GLU A 36 -4.21 -8.51 -9.41
CA GLU A 36 -3.68 -9.83 -9.80
C GLU A 36 -4.32 -10.37 -11.09
N SER A 37 -5.18 -9.58 -11.74
CA SER A 37 -5.75 -9.93 -13.05
C SER A 37 -4.67 -10.16 -14.09
N GLU A 38 -4.88 -11.12 -15.00
CA GLU A 38 -4.00 -11.31 -16.16
C GLU A 38 -4.17 -10.19 -17.20
N ASP A 39 -5.33 -9.53 -17.20
CA ASP A 39 -5.65 -8.42 -18.09
C ASP A 39 -5.03 -7.11 -17.59
N GLU A 40 -4.14 -6.53 -18.40
CA GLU A 40 -3.42 -5.29 -18.10
C GLU A 40 -4.33 -4.08 -17.97
N GLU A 41 -5.37 -3.99 -18.80
CA GLU A 41 -6.33 -2.89 -18.75
C GLU A 41 -7.11 -2.94 -17.43
N VAL A 42 -7.53 -4.14 -17.03
CA VAL A 42 -8.21 -4.37 -15.74
C VAL A 42 -7.32 -3.97 -14.56
N ARG A 43 -6.03 -4.35 -14.58
CA ARG A 43 -5.08 -3.94 -13.53
C ARG A 43 -4.87 -2.43 -13.49
N ALA A 44 -4.78 -1.79 -14.65
CA ALA A 44 -4.58 -0.35 -14.75
C ALA A 44 -5.77 0.41 -14.13
N TRP A 45 -7.00 0.06 -14.51
CA TRP A 45 -8.19 0.70 -13.93
C TRP A 45 -8.35 0.44 -12.43
N ALA A 46 -8.01 -0.74 -11.94
CA ALA A 46 -8.01 -1.01 -10.50
C ALA A 46 -6.99 -0.13 -9.76
N SER A 47 -5.79 0.04 -10.31
CA SER A 47 -4.77 0.93 -9.75
C SER A 47 -5.22 2.40 -9.76
N ASP A 48 -5.88 2.84 -10.83
CA ASP A 48 -6.42 4.20 -10.92
C ASP A 48 -7.58 4.43 -9.93
N ALA A 49 -8.47 3.46 -9.75
CA ALA A 49 -9.50 3.51 -8.71
C ALA A 49 -8.90 3.52 -7.30
N LEU A 50 -7.87 2.74 -7.00
CA LEU A 50 -7.17 2.81 -5.70
C LEU A 50 -6.50 4.18 -5.47
N GLN A 51 -6.16 4.91 -6.53
CA GLN A 51 -5.61 6.26 -6.44
C GLN A 51 -6.65 7.29 -6.01
N THR A 52 -7.95 7.06 -6.29
CA THR A 52 -9.04 7.95 -5.89
C THR A 52 -9.46 7.76 -4.43
N VAL A 53 -9.10 6.64 -3.80
CA VAL A 53 -9.34 6.37 -2.38
C VAL A 53 -8.61 7.40 -1.53
N GLU A 54 -9.33 8.38 -0.97
CA GLU A 54 -8.74 9.42 -0.13
C GLU A 54 -8.49 8.93 1.28
N GLN A 55 -9.49 8.28 1.88
CA GLN A 55 -9.48 7.78 3.25
C GLN A 55 -10.13 6.39 3.31
N PRO A 56 -9.32 5.32 3.39
CA PRO A 56 -9.84 3.97 3.54
C PRO A 56 -10.69 3.83 4.80
N ALA A 57 -11.60 2.86 4.81
CA ALA A 57 -12.37 2.56 6.00
C ALA A 57 -11.45 2.03 7.13
N PRO A 58 -11.52 2.55 8.37
CA PRO A 58 -10.62 2.15 9.46
C PRO A 58 -10.61 0.64 9.75
N GLN A 59 -11.74 -0.04 9.56
CA GLN A 59 -11.84 -1.50 9.72
C GLN A 59 -10.99 -2.31 8.73
N LEU A 60 -10.43 -1.69 7.69
CA LEU A 60 -9.52 -2.35 6.75
C LEU A 60 -8.08 -2.44 7.27
N ALA A 61 -7.76 -1.80 8.40
CA ALA A 61 -6.43 -1.75 9.00
C ALA A 61 -5.72 -3.12 9.02
N ASP A 62 -6.32 -4.11 9.68
CA ASP A 62 -5.75 -5.45 9.82
C ASP A 62 -5.57 -6.15 8.46
N THR A 63 -6.55 -5.95 7.56
CA THR A 63 -6.52 -6.54 6.22
C THR A 63 -5.38 -5.94 5.38
N LEU A 64 -5.26 -4.61 5.37
CA LEU A 64 -4.17 -3.91 4.68
C LEU A 64 -2.81 -4.30 5.27
N ALA A 65 -2.69 -4.39 6.59
CA ALA A 65 -1.46 -4.84 7.24
C ALA A 65 -1.08 -6.27 6.83
N GLY A 66 -2.03 -7.20 6.73
CA GLY A 66 -1.77 -8.56 6.22
C GLY A 66 -1.32 -8.58 4.76
N LEU A 67 -1.85 -7.66 3.93
CA LEU A 67 -1.46 -7.50 2.53
C LEU A 67 -0.10 -6.78 2.34
N CYS A 68 0.37 -6.06 3.37
CA CYS A 68 1.74 -5.55 3.46
C CYS A 68 2.71 -6.69 3.79
N SER A 69 2.80 -7.73 2.94
CA SER A 69 3.71 -8.85 3.18
C SER A 69 4.45 -9.27 1.91
N SER A 70 5.60 -9.93 2.09
CA SER A 70 6.40 -10.47 0.99
C SER A 70 5.76 -11.69 0.31
N GLY A 71 4.64 -12.19 0.84
CA GLY A 71 3.84 -13.24 0.20
C GLY A 71 2.90 -12.72 -0.89
N GLN A 72 2.67 -11.41 -0.96
CA GLN A 72 1.79 -10.79 -1.95
C GLN A 72 2.55 -10.35 -3.20
N THR A 73 1.81 -10.17 -4.30
CA THR A 73 2.37 -9.56 -5.50
C THR A 73 2.81 -8.11 -5.20
N PRO A 74 3.88 -7.61 -5.84
CA PRO A 74 4.39 -6.26 -5.56
C PRO A 74 3.36 -5.13 -5.70
N PRO A 75 2.45 -5.14 -6.70
CA PRO A 75 1.40 -4.14 -6.80
C PRO A 75 0.48 -4.14 -5.58
N VAL A 76 0.05 -5.32 -5.11
CA VAL A 76 -0.84 -5.47 -3.95
C VAL A 76 -0.16 -4.98 -2.69
N ALA A 77 1.07 -5.43 -2.42
CA ALA A 77 1.82 -5.03 -1.23
C ALA A 77 2.10 -3.51 -1.21
N SER A 78 2.46 -2.94 -2.36
CA SER A 78 2.70 -1.50 -2.52
C SER A 78 1.45 -0.68 -2.21
N TRP A 79 0.29 -1.05 -2.79
CA TRP A 79 -0.97 -0.36 -2.53
C TRP A 79 -1.45 -0.55 -1.10
N ALA A 80 -1.30 -1.74 -0.53
CA ALA A 80 -1.64 -1.99 0.86
C ALA A 80 -0.86 -1.07 1.82
N CYS A 81 0.46 -0.94 1.64
CA CYS A 81 1.28 -0.01 2.44
C CYS A 81 0.81 1.44 2.29
N LYS A 82 0.53 1.87 1.06
CA LYS A 82 0.09 3.25 0.76
C LYS A 82 -1.29 3.58 1.33
N LEU A 83 -2.21 2.62 1.35
CA LEU A 83 -3.53 2.82 1.96
C LEU A 83 -3.45 2.77 3.48
N LEU A 84 -2.63 1.87 4.03
CA LEU A 84 -2.40 1.80 5.47
C LEU A 84 -1.80 3.11 6.00
N SER A 85 -0.93 3.79 5.23
CA SER A 85 -0.37 5.09 5.62
C SER A 85 -1.40 6.21 5.76
N LYS A 86 -2.58 6.05 5.15
CA LYS A 86 -3.70 7.00 5.24
C LYS A 86 -4.58 6.75 6.47
N LEU A 87 -4.34 5.66 7.19
CA LEU A 87 -5.03 5.28 8.41
C LEU A 87 -4.13 5.55 9.62
N ASP A 88 -3.88 6.83 9.95
CA ASP A 88 -2.88 7.27 10.95
C ASP A 88 -2.76 6.36 12.18
N ALA A 89 -3.86 6.12 12.91
CA ALA A 89 -3.88 5.29 14.12
C ALA A 89 -3.59 3.79 13.84
N ALA A 90 -4.05 3.27 12.70
CA ALA A 90 -3.81 1.88 12.31
C ALA A 90 -2.36 1.66 11.88
N ALA A 91 -1.76 2.61 11.17
CA ALA A 91 -0.34 2.55 10.82
C ALA A 91 0.53 2.47 12.09
N GLU A 92 0.12 3.13 13.20
CA GLU A 92 0.83 3.01 14.47
C GLU A 92 0.77 1.60 15.06
N GLN A 93 -0.39 0.93 14.96
CA GLN A 93 -0.59 -0.42 15.48
C GLN A 93 0.14 -1.49 14.65
N HIS A 94 0.31 -1.24 13.35
CA HIS A 94 0.90 -2.19 12.40
C HIS A 94 2.34 -1.87 11.99
N GLN A 95 3.07 -1.12 12.82
CA GLN A 95 4.47 -0.79 12.56
C GLN A 95 5.37 -2.01 12.34
N SER A 96 5.11 -3.12 13.03
CA SER A 96 5.89 -4.35 12.88
C SER A 96 5.81 -4.90 11.45
N ALA A 97 4.61 -4.95 10.86
CA ALA A 97 4.41 -5.37 9.49
C ALA A 97 5.12 -4.44 8.49
N LEU A 98 5.01 -3.13 8.70
CA LEU A 98 5.71 -2.14 7.87
C LEU A 98 7.24 -2.24 7.98
N VAL A 99 7.77 -2.52 9.17
CA VAL A 99 9.20 -2.77 9.39
C VAL A 99 9.65 -4.03 8.64
N ASP A 100 8.90 -5.12 8.76
CA ASP A 100 9.23 -6.36 8.06
C ASP A 100 9.28 -6.16 6.54
N VAL A 101 8.31 -5.43 5.98
CA VAL A 101 8.31 -5.07 4.55
C VAL A 101 9.51 -4.20 4.19
N LEU A 102 9.77 -3.14 4.94
CA LEU A 102 10.86 -2.21 4.70
C LEU A 102 12.22 -2.92 4.66
N GLU A 103 12.40 -3.97 5.46
CA GLU A 103 13.69 -4.65 5.57
C GLU A 103 13.84 -5.85 4.63
N LYS A 104 12.76 -6.60 4.41
CA LYS A 104 12.84 -7.94 3.82
C LYS A 104 12.18 -8.04 2.45
N HIS A 105 11.35 -7.08 2.05
CA HIS A 105 10.64 -7.19 0.78
C HIS A 105 11.63 -7.11 -0.40
N PRO A 106 11.58 -8.04 -1.38
CA PRO A 106 12.53 -8.07 -2.49
C PRO A 106 12.42 -6.83 -3.38
N GLU A 107 11.18 -6.39 -3.65
CA GLU A 107 10.92 -5.22 -4.49
C GLU A 107 11.16 -3.89 -3.79
N ILE A 108 11.99 -3.06 -4.41
CA ILE A 108 12.37 -1.74 -3.87
C ILE A 108 11.18 -0.78 -3.78
N THR A 109 10.23 -0.84 -4.72
CA THR A 109 9.04 0.01 -4.74
C THR A 109 8.16 -0.22 -3.52
N VAL A 110 8.00 -1.48 -3.11
CA VAL A 110 7.25 -1.86 -1.91
C VAL A 110 7.97 -1.40 -0.65
N ARG A 111 9.29 -1.58 -0.56
CA ARG A 111 10.09 -1.04 0.57
C ARG A 111 9.95 0.48 0.69
N GLN A 112 9.93 1.20 -0.43
CA GLN A 112 9.71 2.64 -0.45
C GLN A 112 8.32 3.03 0.08
N GLN A 113 7.26 2.28 -0.25
CA GLN A 113 5.93 2.53 0.31
C GLN A 113 5.87 2.24 1.81
N ALA A 114 6.56 1.19 2.29
CA ALA A 114 6.66 0.93 3.72
C ALA A 114 7.38 2.07 4.47
N ALA A 115 8.45 2.64 3.88
CA ALA A 115 9.12 3.81 4.45
C ALA A 115 8.20 5.05 4.49
N ILE A 116 7.40 5.28 3.44
CA ILE A 116 6.39 6.35 3.41
C ILE A 116 5.35 6.11 4.50
N ALA A 117 4.84 4.89 4.63
CA ALA A 117 3.85 4.54 5.64
C ALA A 117 4.37 4.74 7.06
N LEU A 118 5.60 4.33 7.35
CA LEU A 118 6.22 4.62 8.64
C LEU A 118 6.39 6.13 8.86
N SER A 119 6.62 6.93 7.82
CA SER A 119 6.78 8.38 7.99
C SER A 119 5.52 9.09 8.49
N THR A 120 4.32 8.53 8.26
CA THR A 120 3.04 9.11 8.72
C THR A 120 2.67 8.75 10.17
N VAL A 121 3.24 7.67 10.71
CA VAL A 121 2.92 7.12 12.05
C VAL A 121 3.39 8.01 13.19
N SER A 122 2.56 8.79 13.89
CA SER A 122 3.03 9.82 14.86
C SER A 122 4.06 9.36 15.91
N LYS A 123 3.95 8.12 16.42
CA LYS A 123 4.92 7.56 17.39
C LYS A 123 5.58 6.28 16.90
N TRP A 124 6.89 6.33 16.67
CA TRP A 124 7.66 5.14 16.31
C TRP A 124 8.00 4.24 17.48
N THR A 125 7.95 2.95 17.21
CA THR A 125 8.68 1.93 17.98
C THR A 125 10.18 2.04 17.72
N SER A 126 11.00 1.52 18.64
CA SER A 126 12.45 1.43 18.43
C SER A 126 12.81 0.68 17.15
N ALA A 127 12.09 -0.41 16.84
CA ALA A 127 12.30 -1.18 15.62
C ALA A 127 12.02 -0.36 14.35
N ALA A 128 10.96 0.45 14.34
CA ALA A 128 10.66 1.34 13.22
C ALA A 128 11.74 2.41 13.01
N ALA A 129 12.22 3.01 14.11
CA ALA A 129 13.30 3.99 14.05
C ALA A 129 14.61 3.38 13.53
N GLU A 130 14.97 2.18 13.98
CA GLU A 130 16.17 1.46 13.51
C GLU A 130 16.06 1.04 12.04
N ALA A 131 14.90 0.54 11.62
CA ALA A 131 14.65 0.16 10.23
C ALA A 131 14.76 1.37 9.28
N LEU A 132 14.21 2.53 9.68
CA LEU A 132 14.37 3.77 8.92
C LEU A 132 15.83 4.25 8.89
N GLN A 133 16.59 4.11 9.98
CA GLN A 133 18.04 4.43 9.97
C GLN A 133 18.82 3.55 9.00
N ARG A 134 18.53 2.24 8.96
CA ARG A 134 19.10 1.32 7.96
C ARG A 134 18.72 1.76 6.55
N ALA A 135 17.43 2.05 6.31
CA ALA A 135 16.95 2.50 5.02
C ALA A 135 17.57 3.84 4.56
N ALA A 136 17.89 4.74 5.50
CA ALA A 136 18.61 6.00 5.22
C ALA A 136 20.08 5.79 4.81
N SER A 137 20.60 4.57 4.96
CA SER A 137 21.92 4.15 4.47
C SER A 137 21.82 3.24 3.24
N SER A 138 20.61 3.07 2.68
CA SER A 138 20.36 2.27 1.47
C SER A 138 21.12 2.83 0.26
N SER A 139 21.55 1.94 -0.63
CA SER A 139 22.10 2.30 -1.94
C SER A 139 21.04 2.79 -2.93
N ASP A 140 19.76 2.50 -2.69
CA ASP A 140 18.65 3.05 -3.48
C ASP A 140 18.40 4.52 -3.10
N PRO A 141 18.64 5.49 -4.01
CA PRO A 141 18.60 6.91 -3.66
C PRO A 141 17.21 7.39 -3.20
N ARG A 142 16.14 6.79 -3.74
CA ARG A 142 14.78 7.18 -3.39
C ARG A 142 14.41 6.69 -1.99
N LEU A 143 14.69 5.45 -1.66
CA LEU A 143 14.50 4.90 -0.32
C LEU A 143 15.34 5.65 0.72
N GLN A 144 16.60 5.92 0.38
CA GLN A 144 17.50 6.72 1.22
C GLN A 144 16.89 8.08 1.57
N ARG A 145 16.42 8.80 0.55
CA ARG A 145 15.78 10.12 0.70
C ARG A 145 14.50 10.05 1.52
N LEU A 146 13.63 9.08 1.25
CA LEU A 146 12.36 8.90 1.99
C LEU A 146 12.62 8.64 3.47
N ALA A 147 13.54 7.72 3.79
CA ALA A 147 13.88 7.39 5.17
C ALA A 147 14.57 8.56 5.90
N THR A 148 15.47 9.27 5.22
CA THR A 148 16.13 10.47 5.78
C THR A 148 15.12 11.57 6.06
N ALA A 149 14.19 11.82 5.14
CA ALA A 149 13.13 12.81 5.31
C ALA A 149 12.21 12.45 6.47
N ALA A 150 11.82 11.18 6.60
CA ALA A 150 11.04 10.69 7.72
C ALA A 150 11.76 11.00 9.05
N LEU A 151 13.02 10.56 9.19
CA LEU A 151 13.82 10.79 10.41
C LEU A 151 14.01 12.28 10.73
N ALA A 152 14.16 13.13 9.71
CA ALA A 152 14.34 14.57 9.88
C ALA A 152 13.06 15.28 10.35
N ALA A 153 11.89 14.82 9.92
CA ALA A 153 10.59 15.40 10.31
C ALA A 153 10.27 15.24 11.81
N ARG A 154 11.11 14.51 12.57
CA ARG A 154 10.87 14.13 13.96
C ARG A 154 12.02 14.45 14.91
N ARG A 155 12.89 15.36 14.50
CA ARG A 155 13.92 15.93 15.37
C ARG A 155 13.40 17.10 16.19
#